data_AF-A0A9P8XNX8-F1
#
_entry.id   AF-A0A9P8XNX8-F1
#
_cell.length_a   1.000
_cell.length_b   1.000
_cell.length_c   1.000
_cell.angle_alpha   90.00
_cell.angle_beta   90.00
_cell.angle_gamma   90.00
#
_symmetry.space_group_name_H-M   'P 1'
#
loop_
_entity.id
_entity.type
_entity.pdbx_description
1 polymer ?
#
loop_
_entity_poly.entity_id
_entity_poly.type
_entity_poly.pdbx_seq_one_letter_code
_entity_poly.pdbx_strand_id
1 'polypeptide(L)'
;MAVKEIWASYVQGIGWSTSPAPRKHVLYNLLTGSLLVRGSPISSLPTGIRQHATFRRAFGSRSFTVMSSYLRTQGMRYMVTSTYHGHELHFAMFERLIPVESFRDDFPSHLLDGYAHWLVLGENKIEFRPLDNAWQTLKDAGPSFAGFVLDFTGGEGAARLTRANIPTVAVDVRSKTARAVHTILRPLESPALVDVAFDQDRSALDIGLPRLRLSFSLASGTSNVVSTQYRGYAVNGDQSIGTLSGLQNKLVLCRCWGTAEQLRDRLVLVPAGSVR
;
A
#
# COMPACT_ATOMS: atom_id res chain seq x y z
N MET A 1 31.91 -28.54 29.88
CA MET A 1 30.74 -27.72 30.32
C MET A 1 30.07 -26.91 29.19
N ALA A 2 30.35 -27.15 27.90
CA ALA A 2 29.82 -26.33 26.80
C ALA A 2 28.32 -26.54 26.45
N VAL A 3 27.73 -27.68 26.81
CA VAL A 3 26.33 -28.03 26.42
C VAL A 3 25.29 -27.26 27.24
N LYS A 4 25.63 -26.88 28.48
CA LYS A 4 24.67 -26.22 29.41
C LYS A 4 24.43 -24.75 29.06
N GLU A 5 25.40 -24.09 28.45
CA GLU A 5 25.26 -22.71 27.94
C GLU A 5 24.33 -22.64 26.72
N ILE A 6 24.26 -23.71 25.93
CA ILE A 6 23.40 -23.81 24.74
C ILE A 6 22.02 -24.37 25.11
N TRP A 7 21.94 -25.18 26.16
CA TRP A 7 20.71 -25.87 26.57
C TRP A 7 20.55 -25.85 28.09
N ALA A 8 19.87 -24.82 28.60
CA ALA A 8 19.71 -24.56 30.03
C ALA A 8 19.00 -25.69 30.81
N SER A 9 18.28 -26.57 30.12
CA SER A 9 17.55 -27.71 30.71
C SER A 9 18.26 -29.07 30.57
N TYR A 10 19.53 -29.10 30.11
CA TYR A 10 20.29 -30.35 30.01
C TYR A 10 20.66 -30.91 31.39
N VAL A 11 20.27 -32.17 31.61
CA VAL A 11 20.69 -33.00 32.76
C VAL A 11 21.35 -34.26 32.22
N GLN A 12 22.53 -34.58 32.74
CA GLN A 12 23.30 -35.76 32.36
C GLN A 12 22.50 -37.04 32.71
N GLY A 13 22.27 -37.93 31.74
CA GLY A 13 21.56 -39.21 31.94
C GLY A 13 20.17 -39.34 31.31
N ILE A 14 19.63 -38.28 30.69
CA ILE A 14 18.34 -38.37 29.98
C ILE A 14 18.53 -39.09 28.64
N GLY A 15 17.82 -40.20 28.44
CA GLY A 15 17.79 -40.95 27.19
C GLY A 15 17.14 -40.14 26.07
N TRP A 16 17.82 -40.02 24.94
CA TRP A 16 17.33 -39.39 23.72
C TRP A 16 17.20 -40.45 22.63
N SER A 17 16.11 -40.41 21.86
CA SER A 17 15.98 -41.18 20.63
C SER A 17 15.93 -40.25 19.43
N THR A 18 16.64 -40.60 18.36
CA THR A 18 16.53 -39.94 17.07
C THR A 18 15.68 -40.81 16.14
N SER A 19 14.70 -40.22 15.46
CA SER A 19 14.03 -40.86 14.33
C SER A 19 14.62 -40.29 13.04
N PRO A 20 15.03 -41.12 12.06
CA PRO A 20 15.56 -40.63 10.80
C PRO A 20 14.41 -40.33 9.83
N ALA A 21 14.05 -39.05 9.68
CA ALA A 21 13.26 -38.58 8.55
C ALA A 21 13.54 -37.09 8.27
N PRO A 22 13.47 -36.64 7.01
CA PRO A 22 13.97 -35.33 6.64
C PRO A 22 13.08 -34.18 7.15
N ARG A 23 13.73 -33.20 7.79
CA ARG A 23 13.34 -31.78 7.97
C ARG A 23 12.38 -31.30 9.08
N LYS A 24 11.99 -32.10 10.08
CA LYS A 24 11.42 -31.56 11.34
C LYS A 24 11.90 -32.36 12.56
N HIS A 25 12.96 -31.88 13.23
CA HIS A 25 13.37 -32.45 14.52
C HIS A 25 12.35 -32.03 15.59
N VAL A 26 11.52 -32.97 16.02
CA VAL A 26 10.56 -32.76 17.11
C VAL A 26 11.11 -33.47 18.34
N LEU A 27 11.31 -32.74 19.44
CA LEU A 27 11.74 -33.28 20.72
C LEU A 27 10.56 -33.16 21.69
N TYR A 28 10.14 -34.28 22.24
CA TYR A 28 9.08 -34.32 23.24
C TYR A 28 9.67 -34.81 24.57
N ASN A 29 9.52 -34.00 25.61
CA ASN A 29 9.93 -34.37 26.95
C ASN A 29 8.76 -35.08 27.64
N LEU A 30 8.89 -36.39 27.85
CA LEU A 30 7.87 -37.22 28.50
C LEU A 30 7.66 -36.88 29.98
N LEU A 31 8.65 -36.31 30.65
CA LEU A 31 8.58 -35.96 32.08
C LEU A 31 7.88 -34.62 32.33
N THR A 32 8.07 -33.64 31.43
CA THR A 32 7.51 -32.28 31.57
C THR A 32 6.34 -32.00 30.62
N GLY A 33 6.09 -32.88 29.65
CA GLY A 33 5.13 -32.67 28.57
C GLY A 33 5.56 -31.62 27.54
N SER A 34 6.79 -31.10 27.59
CA SER A 34 7.22 -30.01 26.70
C SER A 34 7.56 -30.50 25.29
N LEU A 35 6.99 -29.84 24.27
CA LEU A 35 7.24 -30.11 22.85
C LEU A 35 8.13 -29.01 22.25
N LEU A 36 9.31 -29.40 21.76
CA LEU A 36 10.23 -28.53 21.03
C LEU A 36 10.28 -28.93 19.56
N VAL A 37 10.28 -27.95 18.66
CA VAL A 37 10.52 -28.17 17.24
C VAL A 37 11.79 -27.43 16.86
N ARG A 38 12.77 -28.15 16.33
CA ARG A 38 14.14 -27.65 16.02
C ARG A 38 14.82 -27.03 17.24
N GLY A 39 14.66 -27.67 18.40
CA GLY A 39 15.28 -27.26 19.67
C GLY A 39 14.64 -26.03 20.32
N SER A 40 13.50 -25.55 19.83
CA SER A 40 12.82 -24.38 20.40
C SER A 40 11.34 -24.67 20.70
N PRO A 41 10.80 -24.12 21.80
CA PRO A 41 9.42 -24.37 22.19
C PRO A 41 8.46 -23.74 21.20
N ILE A 42 7.37 -24.46 20.94
CA ILE A 42 6.20 -23.86 20.30
C ILE A 42 5.60 -22.86 21.30
N SER A 43 5.42 -21.62 20.87
CA SER A 43 4.94 -20.53 21.73
C SER A 43 4.02 -19.59 20.97
N SER A 44 3.27 -18.75 21.68
CA SER A 44 2.52 -17.67 21.02
C SER A 44 3.49 -16.60 20.51
N LEU A 45 3.14 -15.95 19.40
CA LEU A 45 3.89 -14.81 18.88
C LEU A 45 4.04 -13.73 19.98
N PRO A 46 5.24 -13.17 20.22
CA PRO A 46 5.46 -12.19 21.27
C PRO A 46 4.50 -11.00 21.20
N THR A 47 4.09 -10.49 22.36
CA THR A 47 3.11 -9.39 22.48
C THR A 47 3.58 -8.11 21.79
N GLY A 48 4.88 -7.79 21.84
CA GLY A 48 5.44 -6.61 21.15
C GLY A 48 5.22 -6.63 19.64
N ILE A 49 5.29 -7.81 18.99
CA ILE A 49 4.99 -7.94 17.56
C ILE A 49 3.47 -7.84 17.34
N ARG A 50 2.67 -8.52 18.17
CA ARG A 50 1.20 -8.53 18.05
C ARG A 50 0.57 -7.14 18.21
N GLN A 51 1.12 -6.30 19.08
CA GLN A 51 0.60 -4.96 19.34
C GLN A 51 1.08 -3.91 18.33
N HIS A 52 2.10 -4.23 17.53
CA HIS A 52 2.65 -3.31 16.55
C HIS A 52 1.59 -2.93 15.50
N ALA A 53 1.52 -1.64 15.15
CA ALA A 53 0.51 -1.12 14.23
C ALA A 53 0.52 -1.84 12.88
N THR A 54 1.71 -2.06 12.32
CA THR A 54 1.93 -2.80 11.06
C THR A 54 1.38 -4.23 11.14
N PHE A 55 1.56 -4.93 12.26
CA PHE A 55 0.98 -6.27 12.45
C PHE A 55 -0.55 -6.19 12.49
N ARG A 56 -1.11 -5.29 13.32
CA ARG A 56 -2.56 -5.15 13.44
C ARG A 56 -3.23 -4.77 12.12
N ARG A 57 -2.53 -4.02 11.26
CA ARG A 57 -3.00 -3.62 9.94
C ARG A 57 -3.16 -4.81 8.98
N ALA A 58 -2.19 -5.72 8.92
CA ALA A 58 -2.24 -6.87 8.00
C ALA A 58 -2.92 -8.12 8.59
N PHE A 59 -2.93 -8.26 9.91
CA PHE A 59 -3.37 -9.47 10.61
C PHE A 59 -4.55 -9.24 11.58
N GLY A 60 -4.95 -7.99 11.83
CA GLY A 60 -6.02 -7.66 12.77
C GLY A 60 -5.65 -7.99 14.22
N SER A 61 -6.59 -8.62 14.93
CA SER A 61 -6.41 -9.09 16.32
C SER A 61 -5.93 -10.55 16.41
N ARG A 62 -5.49 -11.14 15.29
CA ARG A 62 -5.14 -12.57 15.25
C ARG A 62 -3.92 -12.89 16.10
N SER A 63 -3.92 -14.10 16.66
CA SER A 63 -2.79 -14.68 17.38
C SER A 63 -2.23 -15.86 16.59
N PHE A 64 -0.91 -15.89 16.44
CA PHE A 64 -0.22 -17.02 15.80
C PHE A 64 0.56 -17.83 16.82
N THR A 65 0.54 -19.15 16.61
CA THR A 65 1.47 -20.09 17.23
C THR A 65 2.73 -20.16 16.38
N VAL A 66 3.88 -19.93 17.00
CA VAL A 66 5.17 -19.80 16.33
C VAL A 66 6.22 -20.74 16.90
N MET A 67 7.21 -21.03 16.07
CA MET A 67 8.46 -21.71 16.40
C MET A 67 9.63 -20.90 15.86
N SER A 68 10.86 -21.35 16.09
CA SER A 68 12.02 -20.69 15.49
C SER A 68 12.03 -20.82 13.97
N SER A 69 12.19 -19.68 13.31
CA SER A 69 12.35 -19.60 11.87
C SER A 69 13.63 -20.31 11.41
N TYR A 70 13.55 -20.98 10.25
CA TYR A 70 14.73 -21.51 9.57
C TYR A 70 15.46 -20.46 8.72
N LEU A 71 14.84 -19.30 8.49
CA LEU A 71 15.44 -18.15 7.80
C LEU A 71 16.19 -17.23 8.79
N ARG A 72 16.78 -17.79 9.86
CA ARG A 72 17.47 -17.01 10.91
C ARG A 72 18.66 -16.22 10.38
N THR A 73 19.36 -16.76 9.39
CA THR A 73 20.46 -16.06 8.70
C THR A 73 20.00 -14.86 7.87
N GLN A 74 18.69 -14.74 7.62
CA GLN A 74 18.05 -13.60 6.95
C GLN A 74 17.30 -12.71 7.95
N GLY A 75 17.68 -12.72 9.24
CA GLY A 75 17.07 -11.88 10.28
C GLY A 75 15.71 -12.34 10.81
N MET A 76 15.11 -13.41 10.26
CA MET A 76 13.80 -13.91 10.68
C MET A 76 13.89 -14.71 11.97
N ARG A 77 13.16 -14.32 13.02
CA ARG A 77 13.24 -14.96 14.34
C ARG A 77 12.17 -16.03 14.55
N TYR A 78 10.94 -15.74 14.14
CA TYR A 78 9.78 -16.61 14.35
C TYR A 78 9.19 -17.08 13.02
N MET A 79 8.62 -18.28 13.01
CA MET A 79 7.87 -18.86 11.91
C MET A 79 6.56 -19.41 12.44
N VAL A 80 5.44 -19.14 11.76
CA VAL A 80 4.12 -19.69 12.12
C VAL A 80 4.07 -21.18 11.82
N THR A 81 3.46 -21.95 12.71
CA THR A 81 3.41 -23.42 12.59
C THR A 81 2.46 -23.91 11.50
N SER A 82 1.52 -23.07 11.06
CA SER A 82 0.57 -23.30 9.98
C SER A 82 0.74 -22.26 8.87
N THR A 83 0.19 -22.54 7.69
CA THR A 83 0.05 -21.53 6.63
C THR A 83 -1.06 -20.54 6.97
N TYR A 84 -0.97 -19.34 6.39
CA TYR A 84 -1.97 -18.29 6.49
C TYR A 84 -2.28 -17.78 5.08
N HIS A 85 -3.53 -17.95 4.63
CA HIS A 85 -3.92 -17.73 3.23
C HIS A 85 -2.97 -18.41 2.22
N GLY A 86 -2.52 -19.64 2.52
CA GLY A 86 -1.58 -20.37 1.66
C GLY A 86 -0.12 -19.95 1.78
N HIS A 87 0.19 -18.89 2.54
CA HIS A 87 1.55 -18.39 2.73
C HIS A 87 2.18 -18.91 4.03
N GLU A 88 3.49 -19.17 3.97
CA GLU A 88 4.30 -19.42 5.16
C GLU A 88 4.75 -18.10 5.77
N LEU A 89 4.43 -17.89 7.05
CA LEU A 89 4.71 -16.63 7.72
C LEU A 89 6.00 -16.72 8.52
N HIS A 90 6.91 -15.81 8.23
CA HIS A 90 8.13 -15.58 9.00
C HIS A 90 8.12 -14.15 9.54
N PHE A 91 8.36 -14.01 10.84
CA PHE A 91 8.47 -12.73 11.52
C PHE A 91 9.92 -12.52 11.96
N ALA A 92 10.58 -11.57 11.30
CA ALA A 92 11.66 -10.81 11.88
C ALA A 92 11.08 -9.74 12.81
N MET A 93 11.91 -9.12 13.63
CA MET A 93 11.45 -7.99 14.46
C MET A 93 10.98 -6.82 13.58
N PHE A 94 11.47 -6.70 12.34
CA PHE A 94 11.01 -5.83 11.24
C PHE A 94 11.40 -6.48 9.89
N GLU A 95 10.75 -6.15 8.75
CA GLU A 95 11.36 -6.08 7.38
C GLU A 95 10.55 -6.60 6.16
N ARG A 96 9.40 -7.30 6.29
CA ARG A 96 8.62 -7.72 5.08
C ARG A 96 7.39 -6.88 4.79
N LEU A 97 6.72 -6.44 5.84
CA LEU A 97 5.60 -5.52 5.76
C LEU A 97 6.14 -4.14 6.14
N ILE A 98 6.07 -3.21 5.21
CA ILE A 98 6.65 -1.89 5.37
C ILE A 98 5.68 -1.02 6.18
N PRO A 99 6.13 -0.38 7.27
CA PRO A 99 5.31 0.54 8.03
C PRO A 99 4.80 1.70 7.16
N VAL A 100 3.57 2.14 7.39
CA VAL A 100 2.97 3.26 6.66
C VAL A 100 3.77 4.55 6.90
N GLU A 101 4.35 4.67 8.09
CA GLU A 101 5.20 5.79 8.50
C GLU A 101 6.43 5.94 7.60
N SER A 102 6.92 4.85 7.00
CA SER A 102 8.04 4.87 6.06
C SER A 102 7.69 5.51 4.71
N PHE A 103 6.41 5.70 4.41
CA PHE A 103 5.90 6.26 3.15
C PHE A 103 5.14 7.57 3.31
N ARG A 104 5.14 8.12 4.52
CA ARG A 104 4.48 9.40 4.78
C ARG A 104 5.09 10.47 3.89
N ASP A 105 4.23 11.31 3.31
CA ASP A 105 4.57 12.41 2.40
C ASP A 105 5.13 12.00 1.02
N ASP A 106 5.40 10.72 0.77
CA ASP A 106 5.84 10.21 -0.53
C ASP A 106 4.69 9.77 -1.45
N PHE A 107 3.51 9.46 -0.89
CA PHE A 107 2.35 8.98 -1.63
C PHE A 107 1.05 9.64 -1.16
N PRO A 108 0.00 9.68 -2.01
CA PRO A 108 -1.35 10.09 -1.60
C PRO A 108 -1.86 9.25 -0.42
N SER A 109 -2.60 9.88 0.50
CA SER A 109 -3.05 9.25 1.74
C SER A 109 -3.89 8.00 1.50
N HIS A 110 -4.67 7.93 0.42
CA HIS A 110 -5.48 6.75 0.14
C HIS A 110 -4.62 5.48 -0.14
N LEU A 111 -3.42 5.63 -0.72
CA LEU A 111 -2.46 4.54 -0.92
C LEU A 111 -1.79 4.11 0.38
N LEU A 112 -1.79 4.97 1.39
CA LEU A 112 -1.27 4.68 2.72
C LEU A 112 -2.33 4.03 3.60
N ASP A 113 -3.56 4.55 3.55
CA ASP A 113 -4.66 4.18 4.43
C ASP A 113 -5.46 2.97 3.95
N GLY A 114 -5.55 2.75 2.63
CA GLY A 114 -6.33 1.65 2.04
C GLY A 114 -5.54 0.37 1.73
N TYR A 115 -4.22 0.38 1.94
CA TYR A 115 -3.32 -0.69 1.47
C TYR A 115 -2.36 -1.21 2.55
N ALA A 116 -1.96 -2.46 2.41
CA ALA A 116 -0.82 -3.08 3.07
C ALA A 116 0.37 -3.10 2.10
N HIS A 117 1.56 -2.74 2.58
CA HIS A 117 2.74 -2.52 1.74
C HIS A 117 3.76 -3.64 1.91
N TRP A 118 3.85 -4.51 0.92
CA TRP A 118 4.64 -5.74 0.96
C TRP A 118 5.92 -5.60 0.14
N LEU A 119 7.07 -5.86 0.77
CA LEU A 119 8.32 -6.02 0.04
C LEU A 119 8.33 -7.38 -0.68
N VAL A 120 8.46 -7.37 -2.01
CA VAL A 120 8.60 -8.58 -2.82
C VAL A 120 10.07 -8.98 -2.88
N LEU A 121 10.41 -10.05 -2.15
CA LEU A 121 11.78 -10.53 -2.06
C LEU A 121 12.30 -11.01 -3.42
N GLY A 122 13.53 -10.62 -3.73
CA GLY A 122 14.21 -10.98 -4.97
C GLY A 122 13.77 -10.17 -6.21
N GLU A 123 12.74 -9.33 -6.11
CA GLU A 123 12.21 -8.60 -7.27
C GLU A 123 12.38 -7.08 -7.22
N ASN A 124 13.05 -6.52 -6.20
CA ASN A 124 13.22 -5.06 -5.99
C ASN A 124 11.92 -4.27 -6.22
N LYS A 125 10.82 -4.79 -5.66
CA LYS A 125 9.45 -4.29 -5.82
C LYS A 125 8.74 -4.22 -4.49
N ILE A 126 7.82 -3.27 -4.38
CA ILE A 126 6.88 -3.17 -3.26
C ILE A 126 5.46 -3.25 -3.81
N GLU A 127 4.67 -4.19 -3.32
CA GLU A 127 3.26 -4.34 -3.67
C GLU A 127 2.38 -3.63 -2.65
N PHE A 128 1.55 -2.73 -3.13
CA PHE A 128 0.49 -2.08 -2.38
C PHE A 128 -0.75 -2.93 -2.60
N ARG A 129 -1.10 -3.74 -1.60
CA ARG A 129 -2.23 -4.68 -1.66
C ARG A 129 -3.42 -4.11 -0.91
N PRO A 130 -4.64 -4.05 -1.49
CA PRO A 130 -5.82 -3.55 -0.79
C PRO A 130 -5.99 -4.29 0.55
N LEU A 131 -6.40 -3.60 1.62
CA LEU A 131 -6.49 -4.24 2.94
C LEU A 131 -7.42 -5.48 2.96
N ASP A 132 -8.53 -5.43 2.22
CA ASP A 132 -9.48 -6.55 2.10
C ASP A 132 -8.85 -7.79 1.44
N ASN A 133 -7.83 -7.58 0.61
CA ASN A 133 -7.10 -8.62 -0.13
C ASN A 133 -5.59 -8.54 0.14
N ALA A 134 -5.20 -8.18 1.37
CA ALA A 134 -3.79 -7.88 1.71
C ALA A 134 -2.83 -9.07 1.49
N TRP A 135 -3.37 -10.28 1.35
CA TRP A 135 -2.65 -11.53 1.18
C TRP A 135 -2.65 -12.05 -0.24
N GLN A 136 -3.47 -11.48 -1.12
CA GLN A 136 -3.50 -11.86 -2.53
C GLN A 136 -2.31 -11.20 -3.23
N THR A 137 -1.37 -11.99 -3.73
CA THR A 137 -0.25 -11.45 -4.52
C THR A 137 -0.72 -11.10 -5.92
N LEU A 138 0.02 -10.23 -6.61
CA LEU A 138 -0.27 -9.93 -8.03
C LEU A 138 -0.30 -11.21 -8.89
N LYS A 139 0.56 -12.18 -8.59
CA LYS A 139 0.65 -13.45 -9.32
C LYS A 139 -0.58 -14.33 -9.12
N ASP A 140 -1.19 -14.30 -7.93
CA ASP A 140 -2.33 -15.15 -7.57
C ASP A 140 -3.67 -14.52 -7.99
N ALA A 141 -3.73 -13.19 -8.00
CA ALA A 141 -4.98 -12.44 -8.15
C ALA A 141 -5.44 -12.24 -9.61
N GLY A 142 -4.55 -12.46 -10.58
CA GLY A 142 -4.85 -12.29 -12.00
C GLY A 142 -5.40 -10.89 -12.34
N PRO A 143 -6.32 -10.78 -13.32
CA PRO A 143 -6.79 -9.49 -13.82
C PRO A 143 -7.67 -8.70 -12.83
N SER A 144 -8.18 -9.34 -11.77
CA SER A 144 -9.03 -8.69 -10.75
C SER A 144 -8.27 -7.93 -9.67
N PHE A 145 -6.93 -8.01 -9.67
CA PHE A 145 -6.12 -7.35 -8.66
C PHE A 145 -6.14 -5.83 -8.79
N ALA A 146 -6.66 -5.13 -7.78
CA ALA A 146 -6.74 -3.67 -7.71
C ALA A 146 -5.59 -3.05 -6.88
N GLY A 147 -4.40 -3.67 -6.91
CA GLY A 147 -3.22 -3.17 -6.21
C GLY A 147 -2.31 -2.28 -7.06
N PHE A 148 -1.25 -1.79 -6.43
CA PHE A 148 -0.18 -1.05 -7.11
C PHE A 148 1.17 -1.73 -6.90
N VAL A 149 2.09 -1.51 -7.82
CA VAL A 149 3.46 -2.01 -7.76
C VAL A 149 4.41 -0.85 -7.87
N LEU A 150 5.24 -0.66 -6.84
CA LEU A 150 6.37 0.26 -6.86
C LEU A 150 7.60 -0.55 -7.27
N ASP A 151 8.10 -0.27 -8.47
CA ASP A 151 9.20 -0.97 -9.10
C ASP A 151 10.47 -0.11 -9.11
N PHE A 152 11.57 -0.64 -8.57
CA PHE A 152 12.88 0.03 -8.48
C PHE A 152 13.92 -0.55 -9.47
N THR A 153 13.52 -1.41 -10.41
CA THR A 153 14.44 -2.07 -11.35
C THR A 153 15.18 -1.12 -12.29
N GLY A 154 14.66 0.10 -12.50
CA GLY A 154 15.29 1.12 -13.34
C GLY A 154 16.51 1.82 -12.74
N GLY A 155 16.90 1.52 -11.50
CA GLY A 155 17.99 2.19 -10.77
C GLY A 155 17.53 3.40 -9.94
N GLU A 156 18.50 4.14 -9.37
CA GLU A 156 18.21 5.32 -8.54
C GLU A 156 17.47 6.40 -9.34
N GLY A 157 16.37 6.90 -8.76
CA GLY A 157 15.53 7.92 -9.39
C GLY A 157 14.56 7.42 -10.48
N ALA A 158 14.61 6.13 -10.82
CA ALA A 158 13.73 5.51 -11.82
C ALA A 158 12.59 4.68 -11.18
N ALA A 159 12.31 4.89 -9.90
CA ALA A 159 11.21 4.20 -9.23
C ALA A 159 9.88 4.56 -9.90
N ARG A 160 9.07 3.55 -10.25
CA ARG A 160 7.79 3.73 -10.91
C ARG A 160 6.69 3.03 -10.13
N LEU A 161 5.67 3.79 -9.75
CA LEU A 161 4.45 3.22 -9.19
C LEU A 161 3.45 2.99 -10.33
N THR A 162 3.11 1.74 -10.59
CA THR A 162 2.13 1.35 -11.61
C THR A 162 0.90 0.73 -10.95
N ARG A 163 -0.27 0.98 -11.53
CA ARG A 163 -1.47 0.24 -11.13
C ARG A 163 -1.42 -1.14 -11.78
N ALA A 164 -1.74 -2.18 -11.02
CA ALA A 164 -1.79 -3.52 -11.58
C ALA A 164 -2.87 -3.61 -12.66
N ASN A 165 -2.60 -4.39 -13.71
CA ASN A 165 -3.52 -4.71 -14.80
C ASN A 165 -4.03 -3.52 -15.64
N ILE A 166 -3.51 -2.31 -15.42
CA ILE A 166 -3.90 -1.10 -16.16
C ILE A 166 -2.63 -0.34 -16.55
N PRO A 167 -2.48 0.16 -17.79
CA PRO A 167 -1.29 0.86 -18.27
C PRO A 167 -1.22 2.32 -17.73
N THR A 168 -1.36 2.46 -16.42
CA THR A 168 -1.30 3.75 -15.72
C THR A 168 -0.11 3.79 -14.78
N VAL A 169 0.60 4.92 -14.81
CA VAL A 169 1.77 5.19 -13.96
C VAL A 169 1.42 6.36 -13.07
N ALA A 170 1.51 6.20 -11.75
CA ALA A 170 1.29 7.30 -10.84
C ALA A 170 2.37 8.37 -11.03
N VAL A 171 1.96 9.63 -10.91
CA VAL A 171 2.85 10.78 -10.96
C VAL A 171 3.30 11.08 -9.53
N ASP A 172 4.61 11.22 -9.33
CA ASP A 172 5.17 11.58 -8.01
C ASP A 172 4.51 12.88 -7.52
N VAL A 173 3.97 12.85 -6.31
CA VAL A 173 3.25 13.96 -5.66
C VAL A 173 4.11 15.22 -5.50
N ARG A 174 5.43 15.07 -5.50
CA ARG A 174 6.43 16.14 -5.38
C ARG A 174 6.83 16.71 -6.75
N SER A 175 6.44 16.09 -7.85
CA SER A 175 6.76 16.53 -9.22
C SER A 175 6.14 17.89 -9.56
N LYS A 176 6.72 18.58 -10.55
CA LYS A 176 6.17 19.85 -11.05
C LYS A 176 4.75 19.69 -11.59
N THR A 177 4.48 18.57 -12.26
CA THR A 177 3.16 18.23 -12.80
C THR A 177 2.12 18.09 -11.69
N ALA A 178 2.42 17.30 -10.66
CA ALA A 178 1.51 17.13 -9.53
C ALA A 178 1.24 18.47 -8.82
N ARG A 179 2.27 19.30 -8.59
CA ARG A 179 2.09 20.64 -7.98
C ARG A 179 1.20 21.57 -8.82
N ALA A 180 1.32 21.54 -10.14
CA ALA A 180 0.46 22.31 -11.03
C ALA A 180 -1.01 21.86 -10.90
N VAL A 181 -1.25 20.54 -10.93
CA VAL A 181 -2.59 19.96 -10.73
C VAL A 181 -3.16 20.33 -9.35
N HIS A 182 -2.37 20.18 -8.29
CA HIS A 182 -2.77 20.54 -6.93
C HIS A 182 -3.13 22.03 -6.81
N THR A 183 -2.43 22.91 -7.52
CA THR A 183 -2.73 24.35 -7.53
C THR A 183 -4.11 24.62 -8.14
N ILE A 184 -4.43 23.94 -9.24
CA ILE A 184 -5.73 24.06 -9.92
C ILE A 184 -6.87 23.54 -9.05
N LEU A 185 -6.67 22.40 -8.39
CA LEU A 185 -7.71 21.68 -7.66
C LEU A 185 -7.77 21.97 -6.16
N ARG A 186 -6.85 22.79 -5.64
CA ARG A 186 -6.79 23.22 -4.23
C ARG A 186 -8.15 23.68 -3.67
N PRO A 187 -9.01 24.41 -4.42
CA PRO A 187 -10.30 24.83 -3.88
C PRO A 187 -11.27 23.68 -3.59
N LEU A 188 -11.03 22.48 -4.15
CA LEU A 188 -11.88 21.31 -3.96
C LEU A 188 -11.29 20.33 -2.94
N GLU A 189 -9.99 20.03 -3.04
CA GLU A 189 -9.37 18.95 -2.27
C GLU A 189 -7.92 19.27 -1.92
N SER A 190 -7.44 18.72 -0.80
CA SER A 190 -6.05 18.86 -0.37
C SER A 190 -5.12 17.98 -1.22
N PRO A 191 -3.86 18.38 -1.46
CA PRO A 191 -2.91 17.62 -2.27
C PRO A 191 -2.77 16.13 -1.91
N ALA A 192 -2.80 15.80 -0.61
CA ALA A 192 -2.67 14.43 -0.12
C ALA A 192 -3.85 13.50 -0.51
N LEU A 193 -4.95 14.07 -1.00
CA LEU A 193 -6.18 13.37 -1.37
C LEU A 193 -6.45 13.45 -2.88
N VAL A 194 -5.52 14.01 -3.66
CA VAL A 194 -5.60 14.09 -5.11
C VAL A 194 -4.69 13.03 -5.71
N ASP A 195 -5.26 12.26 -6.64
CA ASP A 195 -4.55 11.21 -7.34
C ASP A 195 -4.19 11.70 -8.73
N VAL A 196 -2.94 11.50 -9.14
CA VAL A 196 -2.46 11.88 -10.45
C VAL A 196 -1.76 10.69 -11.07
N ALA A 197 -2.22 10.26 -12.24
CA ALA A 197 -1.63 9.16 -12.99
C ALA A 197 -1.56 9.50 -14.48
N PHE A 198 -0.55 8.99 -15.16
CA PHE A 198 -0.44 9.06 -16.62
C PHE A 198 -0.90 7.73 -17.21
N ASP A 199 -1.97 7.79 -18.01
CA ASP A 199 -2.45 6.69 -18.84
C ASP A 199 -1.64 6.67 -20.14
N GLN A 200 -0.89 5.59 -20.34
CA GLN A 200 0.02 5.45 -21.47
C GLN A 200 -0.75 5.23 -22.79
N ASP A 201 -1.87 4.49 -22.76
CA ASP A 201 -2.65 4.17 -23.95
C ASP A 201 -3.37 5.40 -24.47
N ARG A 202 -3.99 6.16 -23.57
CA ARG A 202 -4.69 7.41 -23.92
C ARG A 202 -3.73 8.58 -24.10
N SER A 203 -2.46 8.43 -23.71
CA SER A 203 -1.49 9.53 -23.64
C SER A 203 -2.09 10.74 -22.92
N ALA A 204 -2.65 10.50 -21.75
CA ALA A 204 -3.40 11.50 -20.99
C ALA A 204 -3.08 11.41 -19.49
N LEU A 205 -3.11 12.56 -18.82
CA LEU A 205 -3.04 12.64 -17.38
C LEU A 205 -4.44 12.44 -16.80
N ASP A 206 -4.66 11.36 -16.07
CA ASP A 206 -5.84 11.14 -15.25
C ASP A 206 -5.64 11.76 -13.87
N ILE A 207 -6.62 12.53 -13.43
CA ILE A 207 -6.61 13.22 -12.14
C ILE A 207 -7.87 12.81 -11.38
N GLY A 208 -7.71 12.17 -10.23
CA GLY A 208 -8.80 11.69 -9.39
C GLY A 208 -8.93 12.48 -8.10
N LEU A 209 -10.17 12.73 -7.68
CA LEU A 209 -10.53 13.23 -6.36
C LEU A 209 -11.50 12.21 -5.73
N PRO A 210 -10.98 11.10 -5.16
CA PRO A 210 -11.80 9.95 -4.79
C PRO A 210 -12.92 10.28 -3.80
N ARG A 211 -12.66 11.16 -2.84
CA ARG A 211 -13.64 11.57 -1.81
C ARG A 211 -14.81 12.33 -2.40
N LEU A 212 -14.55 13.19 -3.37
CA LEU A 212 -15.57 13.96 -4.08
C LEU A 212 -16.21 13.18 -5.24
N ARG A 213 -15.69 11.99 -5.56
CA ARG A 213 -16.09 11.20 -6.74
C ARG A 213 -15.99 12.00 -8.04
N LEU A 214 -15.01 12.89 -8.11
CA LEU A 214 -14.70 13.69 -9.29
C LEU A 214 -13.43 13.16 -9.94
N SER A 215 -13.36 13.28 -11.26
CA SER A 215 -12.16 13.01 -12.02
C SER A 215 -12.06 13.97 -13.20
N PHE A 216 -10.81 14.22 -13.58
CA PHE A 216 -10.44 15.08 -14.68
C PHE A 216 -9.40 14.39 -15.55
N SER A 217 -9.30 14.81 -16.80
CA SER A 217 -8.31 14.31 -17.74
C SER A 217 -7.66 15.47 -18.48
N LEU A 218 -6.34 15.41 -18.68
CA LEU A 218 -5.59 16.32 -19.52
C LEU A 218 -4.89 15.53 -20.62
N ALA A 219 -5.34 15.69 -21.87
CA ALA A 219 -4.76 15.00 -23.00
C ALA A 219 -3.40 15.63 -23.37
N SER A 220 -2.47 14.80 -23.84
CA SER A 220 -1.18 15.28 -24.36
C SER A 220 -1.36 16.32 -25.47
N GLY A 221 -0.53 17.37 -25.46
CA GLY A 221 -0.61 18.48 -26.42
C GLY A 221 -1.70 19.52 -26.12
N THR A 222 -2.48 19.34 -25.05
CA THR A 222 -3.52 20.31 -24.65
C THR A 222 -3.20 20.94 -23.30
N SER A 223 -3.85 22.07 -23.00
CA SER A 223 -3.82 22.74 -21.68
C SER A 223 -5.15 22.64 -20.94
N ASN A 224 -6.14 21.94 -21.51
CA ASN A 224 -7.50 21.88 -20.99
C ASN A 224 -7.64 20.68 -20.05
N VAL A 225 -7.83 20.96 -18.76
CA VAL A 225 -8.20 19.95 -17.77
C VAL A 225 -9.70 19.71 -17.87
N VAL A 226 -10.10 18.62 -18.52
CA VAL A 226 -11.50 18.29 -18.84
C VAL A 226 -12.12 17.45 -17.73
N SER A 227 -13.35 17.75 -17.32
CA SER A 227 -14.09 16.93 -16.35
C SER A 227 -14.64 15.65 -16.98
N THR A 228 -14.51 14.52 -16.28
CA THR A 228 -15.08 13.24 -16.72
C THR A 228 -16.58 13.16 -16.40
N GLN A 229 -17.01 13.65 -15.25
CA GLN A 229 -18.41 13.60 -14.80
C GLN A 229 -19.27 14.63 -15.55
N TYR A 230 -18.74 15.84 -15.75
CA TYR A 230 -19.42 16.90 -16.49
C TYR A 230 -18.85 16.98 -17.91
N ARG A 231 -19.29 16.05 -18.77
CA ARG A 231 -18.79 15.93 -20.13
C ARG A 231 -18.93 17.25 -20.91
N GLY A 232 -17.86 17.61 -21.62
CA GLY A 232 -17.79 18.85 -22.38
C GLY A 232 -17.47 20.10 -21.56
N TYR A 233 -17.20 19.96 -20.26
CA TYR A 233 -16.69 21.03 -19.42
C TYR A 233 -15.21 20.84 -19.12
N ALA A 234 -14.46 21.93 -19.14
CA ALA A 234 -13.06 22.01 -18.73
C ALA A 234 -12.89 23.07 -17.65
N VAL A 235 -11.80 23.00 -16.89
CA VAL A 235 -11.45 24.02 -15.89
C VAL A 235 -11.29 25.37 -16.60
N ASN A 236 -12.03 26.37 -16.11
CA ASN A 236 -11.98 27.71 -16.66
C ASN A 236 -10.73 28.45 -16.16
N GLY A 237 -10.01 29.16 -17.04
CA GLY A 237 -8.93 30.05 -16.61
C GLY A 237 -9.43 31.21 -15.74
N ASP A 238 -10.66 31.68 -15.98
CA ASP A 238 -11.35 32.63 -15.12
C ASP A 238 -12.18 31.92 -14.05
N GLN A 239 -11.76 32.08 -12.79
CA GLN A 239 -12.41 31.53 -11.60
C GLN A 239 -13.36 32.53 -10.91
N SER A 240 -13.56 33.72 -11.48
CA SER A 240 -14.49 34.73 -10.96
C SER A 240 -15.94 34.42 -11.38
N ILE A 241 -16.90 34.48 -10.46
CA ILE A 241 -18.33 34.22 -10.77
C ILE A 241 -19.11 35.54 -10.93
N GLY A 242 -18.52 36.67 -10.53
CA GLY A 242 -19.18 37.98 -10.49
C GLY A 242 -20.14 38.16 -9.29
N THR A 243 -20.43 37.08 -8.56
CA THR A 243 -21.23 37.07 -7.32
C THR A 243 -20.59 36.12 -6.29
N LEU A 244 -21.21 35.99 -5.10
CA LEU A 244 -20.71 35.15 -4.00
C LEU A 244 -19.29 35.54 -3.56
N SER A 245 -19.02 36.85 -3.48
CA SER A 245 -17.76 37.41 -3.03
C SER A 245 -17.36 36.84 -1.67
N GLY A 246 -16.15 36.29 -1.58
CA GLY A 246 -15.64 35.61 -0.37
C GLY A 246 -15.75 34.08 -0.41
N LEU A 247 -16.49 33.49 -1.36
CA LEU A 247 -16.48 32.04 -1.55
C LEU A 247 -15.13 31.59 -2.14
N GLN A 248 -14.28 31.00 -1.29
CA GLN A 248 -12.94 30.54 -1.69
C GLN A 248 -12.94 29.11 -2.24
N ASN A 249 -13.71 28.20 -1.62
CA ASN A 249 -13.77 26.79 -2.01
C ASN A 249 -14.77 26.60 -3.15
N LYS A 250 -14.29 26.82 -4.38
CA LYS A 250 -15.05 26.59 -5.61
C LYS A 250 -14.13 26.35 -6.79
N LEU A 251 -14.61 25.60 -7.77
CA LEU A 251 -13.96 25.44 -9.06
C LEU A 251 -14.95 25.76 -10.17
N VAL A 252 -14.63 26.74 -11.00
CA VAL A 252 -15.43 27.12 -12.16
C VAL A 252 -14.96 26.33 -13.37
N LEU A 253 -15.90 25.70 -14.06
CA LEU A 253 -15.71 25.05 -15.34
C LEU A 253 -16.41 25.85 -16.43
N CYS A 254 -15.89 25.78 -17.66
CA CYS A 254 -16.51 26.31 -18.86
C CYS A 254 -16.69 25.20 -19.89
N ARG A 255 -17.66 25.37 -20.77
CA ARG A 255 -17.85 24.45 -21.88
C ARG A 255 -16.70 24.60 -22.89
N CYS A 256 -16.11 23.48 -23.33
CA CYS A 256 -14.93 23.49 -24.21
C CYS A 256 -15.24 23.27 -25.70
N TRP A 257 -16.50 22.99 -26.05
CA TRP A 257 -16.97 22.87 -27.45
C TRP A 257 -18.47 23.15 -27.55
N GLY A 258 -18.93 23.60 -28.72
CA GLY A 258 -20.33 23.92 -28.99
C GLY A 258 -20.50 25.22 -29.78
N THR A 259 -21.72 25.74 -29.80
CA THR A 259 -22.03 27.06 -30.40
C THR A 259 -21.48 28.20 -29.54
N ALA A 260 -21.38 29.41 -30.10
CA ALA A 260 -20.89 30.59 -29.38
C ALA A 260 -21.70 30.92 -28.11
N GLU A 261 -23.00 30.61 -28.11
CA GLU A 261 -23.86 30.76 -26.92
C GLU A 261 -23.51 29.73 -25.86
N GLN A 262 -23.36 28.45 -26.24
CA GLN A 262 -23.02 27.36 -25.33
C GLN A 262 -21.61 27.49 -24.73
N LEU A 263 -20.66 28.11 -25.43
CA LEU A 263 -19.33 28.39 -24.90
C LEU A 263 -19.33 29.42 -23.76
N ARG A 264 -20.45 30.13 -23.56
CA ARG A 264 -20.65 31.02 -22.40
C ARG A 264 -21.20 30.27 -21.18
N ASP A 265 -21.60 29.01 -21.32
CA ASP A 265 -22.08 28.19 -20.20
C ASP A 265 -20.94 27.97 -19.20
N ARG A 266 -21.20 28.32 -17.94
CA ARG A 266 -20.28 28.11 -16.82
C ARG A 266 -20.94 27.23 -15.77
N LEU A 267 -20.17 26.27 -15.26
CA LEU A 267 -20.57 25.41 -14.16
C LEU A 267 -19.68 25.71 -12.96
N VAL A 268 -20.25 25.78 -11.75
CA VAL A 268 -19.49 26.01 -10.53
C VAL A 268 -19.61 24.78 -9.64
N LEU A 269 -18.48 24.18 -9.29
CA LEU A 269 -18.39 23.12 -8.30
C LEU A 269 -18.06 23.73 -6.95
N VAL A 270 -18.87 23.43 -5.94
CA VAL A 270 -18.66 23.87 -4.55
C VAL A 270 -18.63 22.61 -3.69
N PRO A 271 -17.51 22.29 -3.02
CA PRO A 271 -17.45 21.13 -2.15
C PRO A 271 -18.30 21.37 -0.89
N ALA A 272 -19.06 20.36 -0.49
CA ALA A 272 -19.81 20.40 0.75
C ALA A 272 -18.87 20.14 1.95
N GLY A 273 -18.84 21.05 2.92
CA GLY A 273 -18.05 20.89 4.14
C GLY A 273 -17.57 22.21 4.73
N SER A 274 -16.83 22.12 5.84
CA SER A 274 -16.21 23.28 6.46
C SER A 274 -15.19 23.92 5.52
N VAL A 275 -15.13 25.26 5.55
CA VAL A 275 -14.13 26.03 4.79
C VAL A 275 -12.74 25.62 5.25
N ARG A 276 -11.92 25.15 4.31
CA ARG A 276 -10.49 24.89 4.49
C ARG A 276 -9.66 26.14 4.17
#